data_AF-A0A401SCC2-F1
#
_entry.id   AF-A0A401SCC2-F1
#
_cell.length_a   1.000
_cell.length_b   1.000
_cell.length_c   1.000
_cell.angle_alpha   90.00
_cell.angle_beta   90.00
_cell.angle_gamma   90.00
#
_symmetry.space_group_name_H-M   'P 1'
#
loop_
_entity.id
_entity.type
_entity.pdbx_description
1 polymer ?
#
loop_
_entity_poly.entity_id
_entity_poly.type
_entity_poly.pdbx_seq_one_letter_code
_entity_poly.pdbx_strand_id
1 'polypeptide(L)'
;MAVKSQAVLQKAMPAPLCLLFWRACNFCMAFFFALAAYVQINDPDAGIWIVAYVIPAALSFLVGLNPPITDNFIWRSLSELHMYMCSMVAILWGWRLHQASTNNIFQEEEGREFLGLVIIVIWTLLCRHSGKHLGGFRLSIAVLITVLPFITWLYYYINKELRASWPDHCRNTI
;
A
#
# COMPACT_ATOMS: atom_id res chain seq x y z
N MET A 1 16.58 24.69 36.82
CA MET A 1 16.98 23.31 36.42
C MET A 1 15.98 22.63 35.46
N ALA A 2 15.00 23.34 34.90
CA ALA A 2 13.93 22.76 34.06
C ALA A 2 14.11 22.91 32.53
N VAL A 3 15.18 23.59 32.07
CA VAL A 3 15.41 23.83 30.63
C VAL A 3 16.09 22.64 29.92
N LYS A 4 16.79 21.78 30.66
CA LYS A 4 17.52 20.63 30.08
C LYS A 4 16.65 19.38 29.81
N SER A 5 15.41 19.34 30.32
CA SER A 5 14.52 18.16 30.17
C SER A 5 13.80 18.13 28.82
N GLN A 6 13.56 19.29 28.20
CA GLN A 6 12.90 19.40 26.87
C GLN A 6 13.88 19.14 25.70
N ALA A 7 15.19 19.21 25.94
CA ALA A 7 16.20 19.00 24.90
C ALA A 7 16.47 17.52 24.57
N VAL A 8 15.97 16.60 25.39
CA VAL A 8 16.16 15.15 25.21
C VAL A 8 15.02 14.52 24.39
N LEU A 9 13.86 15.19 24.26
CA LEU A 9 12.63 14.57 23.76
C LEU A 9 12.19 14.95 22.35
N GLN A 10 12.96 15.76 21.60
CA GLN A 10 12.58 16.14 20.24
C GLN A 10 13.79 16.25 19.31
N LYS A 11 14.65 15.23 19.27
CA LYS A 11 15.65 15.16 18.19
C LYS A 11 14.94 14.69 16.93
N ALA A 12 14.44 15.62 16.13
CA ALA A 12 13.90 15.32 14.81
C ALA A 12 14.95 14.51 14.01
N MET A 13 14.50 13.46 13.33
CA MET A 13 15.38 12.64 12.49
C MET A 13 16.07 13.54 11.44
N PRO A 14 17.37 13.33 11.15
CA PRO A 14 18.07 14.12 10.16
C PRO A 14 17.46 13.90 8.77
N ALA A 15 17.34 14.97 7.98
CA ALA A 15 16.66 14.94 6.67
C ALA A 15 17.15 13.83 5.71
N PRO A 16 18.46 13.51 5.61
CA PRO A 16 18.94 12.39 4.80
C PRO A 16 18.41 11.02 5.26
N LEU A 17 18.23 10.84 6.57
CA LEU A 17 17.69 9.59 7.14
C LEU A 17 16.19 9.47 6.85
N CYS A 18 15.42 10.56 7.00
CA CYS A 18 14.01 10.59 6.61
C CYS A 18 13.82 10.24 5.13
N LEU A 19 14.68 10.77 4.26
CA LEU A 19 14.67 10.47 2.84
C LEU A 19 15.01 9.00 2.55
N LEU A 20 16.00 8.44 3.27
CA LEU A 20 16.37 7.03 3.14
C LEU A 20 15.20 6.12 3.50
N PHE A 21 14.56 6.32 4.67
CA PHE A 21 13.41 5.53 5.07
C PHE A 21 12.23 5.69 4.11
N TRP A 22 11.98 6.90 3.61
CA TRP A 22 10.94 7.14 2.61
C TRP A 22 11.17 6.34 1.33
N ARG A 23 12.40 6.36 0.81
CA ARG A 23 12.77 5.60 -0.40
C ARG A 23 12.67 4.10 -0.14
N ALA A 24 13.14 3.62 1.01
CA ALA A 24 13.01 2.23 1.42
C ALA A 24 11.54 1.79 1.47
N CYS A 25 10.66 2.58 2.08
CA CYS A 25 9.24 2.27 2.13
C CYS A 25 8.63 2.21 0.72
N ASN A 26 9.03 3.11 -0.19
CA ASN A 26 8.58 3.09 -1.58
C ASN A 26 9.04 1.86 -2.35
N PHE A 27 10.28 1.40 -2.16
CA PHE A 27 10.74 0.15 -2.76
C PHE A 27 10.01 -1.07 -2.18
N CYS A 28 9.80 -1.11 -0.86
CA CYS A 28 9.03 -2.18 -0.22
C CYS A 28 7.59 -2.22 -0.73
N MET A 29 6.93 -1.07 -0.85
CA MET A 29 5.56 -1.00 -1.36
C MET A 29 5.48 -1.28 -2.86
N ALA A 30 6.47 -0.87 -3.65
CA ALA A 30 6.58 -1.28 -5.04
C ALA A 30 6.67 -2.80 -5.18
N PHE A 31 7.50 -3.44 -4.35
CA PHE A 31 7.63 -4.89 -4.31
C PHE A 31 6.33 -5.56 -3.84
N PHE A 32 5.69 -5.05 -2.78
CA PHE A 32 4.40 -5.55 -2.31
C PHE A 32 3.33 -5.50 -3.41
N PHE A 33 3.18 -4.37 -4.11
CA PHE A 33 2.21 -4.26 -5.20
C PHE A 33 2.55 -5.16 -6.37
N ALA A 34 3.84 -5.33 -6.71
CA ALA A 34 4.25 -6.28 -7.75
C ALA A 34 3.90 -7.73 -7.37
N LEU A 35 4.11 -8.11 -6.11
CA LEU A 35 3.70 -9.42 -5.60
C LEU A 35 2.17 -9.57 -5.57
N ALA A 36 1.45 -8.53 -5.18
CA ALA A 36 -0.02 -8.50 -5.22
C ALA A 36 -0.53 -8.67 -6.65
N ALA A 37 0.11 -8.06 -7.65
CA ALA A 37 -0.20 -8.30 -9.05
C ALA A 37 0.10 -9.74 -9.48
N TYR A 38 1.23 -10.31 -9.02
CA TYR A 38 1.61 -11.67 -9.38
C TYR A 38 0.59 -12.72 -8.91
N VAL A 39 0.09 -12.60 -7.67
CA VAL A 39 -0.88 -13.59 -7.14
C VAL A 39 -2.24 -13.53 -7.85
N GLN A 40 -2.53 -12.45 -8.57
CA GLN A 40 -3.78 -12.26 -9.33
C GLN A 40 -3.82 -13.06 -10.63
N ILE A 41 -2.71 -13.66 -11.08
CA ILE A 41 -2.69 -14.50 -12.30
C ILE A 41 -3.67 -15.68 -12.19
N ASN A 42 -3.97 -16.12 -10.98
CA ASN A 42 -4.88 -17.24 -10.72
C ASN A 42 -6.36 -16.81 -10.63
N ASP A 43 -6.66 -15.52 -10.71
CA ASP A 43 -8.03 -15.02 -10.56
C ASP A 43 -8.81 -15.12 -11.88
N PRO A 44 -10.10 -15.52 -11.89
CA PRO A 44 -10.97 -15.40 -13.07
C PRO A 44 -10.97 -14.02 -13.74
N ASP A 45 -10.76 -12.91 -13.01
CA ASP A 45 -10.68 -11.55 -13.58
C ASP A 45 -9.28 -10.92 -13.46
N ALA A 46 -8.23 -11.75 -13.46
CA ALA A 46 -6.81 -11.41 -13.34
C ALA A 46 -6.38 -10.10 -14.04
N GLY A 47 -6.87 -9.87 -15.27
CA GLY A 47 -6.47 -8.72 -16.09
C GLY A 47 -6.67 -7.37 -15.39
N ILE A 48 -7.83 -7.14 -14.76
CA ILE A 48 -8.12 -5.84 -14.14
C ILE A 48 -7.30 -5.65 -12.86
N TRP A 49 -7.15 -6.69 -12.06
CA TRP A 49 -6.39 -6.64 -10.80
C TRP A 49 -4.89 -6.53 -11.03
N ILE A 50 -4.33 -7.24 -12.01
CA ILE A 50 -2.92 -7.08 -12.38
C ILE A 50 -2.64 -5.61 -12.75
N VAL A 51 -3.49 -4.99 -13.57
CA VAL A 51 -3.32 -3.57 -13.92
C VAL A 51 -3.49 -2.67 -12.70
N ALA A 52 -4.46 -2.97 -11.83
CA ALA A 52 -4.71 -2.23 -10.60
C ALA A 52 -3.48 -2.16 -9.68
N TYR A 53 -2.68 -3.24 -9.61
CA TYR A 53 -1.49 -3.33 -8.77
C TYR A 53 -0.17 -2.97 -9.48
N VAL A 54 -0.01 -3.24 -10.78
CA VAL A 54 1.23 -2.91 -11.51
C VAL A 54 1.46 -1.41 -11.61
N ILE A 55 0.40 -0.62 -11.85
CA ILE A 55 0.51 0.84 -11.92
C ILE A 55 1.10 1.44 -10.62
N PRO A 56 0.53 1.19 -9.42
CA PRO A 56 1.09 1.71 -8.18
C PRO A 56 2.44 1.08 -7.83
N ALA A 57 2.74 -0.15 -8.28
CA ALA A 57 4.08 -0.72 -8.16
C ALA A 57 5.12 0.13 -8.91
N ALA A 58 4.87 0.44 -10.18
CA ALA A 58 5.76 1.26 -11.00
C ALA A 58 5.87 2.70 -10.46
N LEU A 59 4.76 3.32 -10.10
CA LEU A 59 4.75 4.67 -9.54
C LEU A 59 5.56 4.76 -8.24
N SER A 60 5.39 3.78 -7.32
CA SER A 60 6.13 3.71 -6.05
C SER A 60 7.63 3.46 -6.31
N PHE A 61 7.97 2.59 -7.26
CA PHE A 61 9.35 2.34 -7.63
C PHE A 61 10.06 3.61 -8.11
N LEU A 62 9.40 4.40 -8.96
CA LEU A 62 9.93 5.67 -9.45
C LEU A 62 10.13 6.69 -8.31
N VAL A 63 9.21 6.75 -7.34
CA VAL A 63 9.39 7.59 -6.14
C VAL A 63 10.57 7.10 -5.29
N GLY A 64 10.76 5.78 -5.17
CA GLY A 64 11.93 5.20 -4.51
C GLY A 64 13.25 5.57 -5.19
N LEU A 65 13.28 5.66 -6.52
CA LEU A 65 14.46 6.11 -7.27
C LEU A 65 14.71 7.61 -7.10
N ASN A 66 13.68 8.43 -7.33
CA ASN A 66 13.79 9.89 -7.37
C ASN A 66 12.51 10.55 -6.84
N PRO A 67 12.37 10.82 -5.53
CA PRO A 67 11.16 11.37 -4.93
C PRO A 67 10.58 12.65 -5.58
N PRO A 68 11.39 13.58 -6.12
CA PRO A 68 10.91 14.71 -6.93
C PRO A 68 10.13 14.34 -8.21
N ILE A 69 10.15 13.08 -8.67
CA ILE A 69 9.35 12.63 -9.82
C ILE A 69 7.85 12.94 -9.68
N THR A 70 7.37 13.11 -8.45
CA THR A 70 5.96 13.42 -8.15
C THR A 70 5.51 14.78 -8.65
N ASP A 71 6.46 15.66 -8.98
CA ASP A 71 6.17 16.97 -9.59
C ASP A 71 6.09 16.88 -11.14
N ASN A 72 6.44 15.74 -11.74
CA ASN A 72 6.27 15.48 -13.16
C ASN A 72 4.78 15.33 -13.52
N PHE A 73 4.35 16.00 -14.59
CA PHE A 73 2.96 15.99 -15.05
C PHE A 73 2.42 14.59 -15.33
N ILE A 74 3.19 13.74 -16.03
CA ILE A 74 2.76 12.38 -16.40
C ILE A 74 2.58 11.52 -15.15
N TRP A 75 3.57 11.51 -14.24
CA TRP A 75 3.47 10.77 -12.98
C TRP A 75 2.25 11.23 -12.20
N ARG A 76 2.07 12.55 -12.06
CA ARG A 76 0.97 13.14 -11.32
C ARG A 76 -0.39 12.78 -11.92
N SER A 77 -0.59 13.00 -13.21
CA SER A 77 -1.86 12.70 -13.88
C SER A 77 -2.20 11.21 -13.84
N LEU A 78 -1.22 10.34 -14.07
CA LEU A 78 -1.42 8.89 -13.98
C LEU A 78 -1.77 8.47 -12.54
N SER A 79 -1.06 9.00 -11.55
CA SER A 79 -1.32 8.69 -10.13
C SER A 79 -2.70 9.18 -9.67
N GLU A 80 -3.12 10.38 -10.09
CA GLU A 80 -4.41 10.96 -9.74
C GLU A 80 -5.56 10.18 -10.40
N LEU A 81 -5.45 9.89 -11.70
CA LEU A 81 -6.43 9.08 -12.42
C LEU A 81 -6.58 7.69 -11.78
N HIS A 82 -5.47 7.00 -11.53
CA HIS A 82 -5.48 5.66 -10.93
C HIS A 82 -6.09 5.68 -9.53
N MET A 83 -5.72 6.66 -8.71
CA MET A 83 -6.27 6.85 -7.37
C MET A 83 -7.79 7.08 -7.39
N TYR A 84 -8.31 7.87 -8.33
CA TYR A 84 -9.76 8.08 -8.47
C TYR A 84 -10.49 6.81 -8.91
N MET A 85 -9.93 6.07 -9.88
CA MET A 85 -10.49 4.80 -10.32
C MET A 85 -10.52 3.77 -9.18
N CYS A 86 -9.40 3.60 -8.46
CA CYS A 86 -9.33 2.72 -7.30
C CYS A 86 -10.29 3.14 -6.17
N SER A 87 -10.44 4.45 -5.95
CA SER A 87 -11.38 4.97 -4.93
C SER A 87 -12.84 4.67 -5.30
N MET A 88 -13.21 4.86 -6.56
CA MET A 88 -14.55 4.53 -7.07
C MET A 88 -14.83 3.03 -6.90
N VAL A 89 -13.91 2.18 -7.33
CA VAL A 89 -14.06 0.71 -7.23
C VAL A 89 -14.07 0.25 -5.78
N ALA A 90 -13.25 0.83 -4.90
CA ALA A 90 -13.27 0.54 -3.46
C ALA A 90 -14.62 0.91 -2.81
N ILE A 91 -15.23 2.04 -3.20
CA ILE A 91 -16.56 2.42 -2.70
C ILE A 91 -17.61 1.40 -3.14
N LEU A 92 -17.59 0.96 -4.40
CA LEU A 92 -18.51 -0.06 -4.91
C LEU A 92 -18.35 -1.40 -4.18
N TRP A 93 -17.11 -1.86 -4.00
CA TRP A 93 -16.82 -3.08 -3.24
C TRP A 93 -17.20 -2.96 -1.76
N GLY A 94 -16.85 -1.84 -1.12
CA GLY A 94 -17.21 -1.59 0.27
C GLY A 94 -18.74 -1.60 0.48
N TRP A 95 -19.49 -1.02 -0.46
CA TRP A 95 -20.96 -1.06 -0.45
C TRP A 95 -21.50 -2.48 -0.64
N ARG A 96 -20.91 -3.27 -1.54
CA ARG A 96 -21.29 -4.66 -1.78
C ARG A 96 -21.03 -5.53 -0.54
N LEU A 97 -19.83 -5.43 0.04
CA LEU A 97 -19.43 -6.15 1.26
C LEU A 97 -20.34 -5.78 2.44
N HIS A 98 -20.68 -4.50 2.57
CA HIS A 98 -21.61 -4.04 3.60
C HIS A 98 -23.00 -4.66 3.44
N GLN A 99 -23.56 -4.68 2.23
CA GLN A 99 -24.85 -5.33 1.96
C GLN A 99 -24.81 -6.84 2.18
N ALA A 100 -23.70 -7.49 1.80
CA ALA A 100 -23.48 -8.91 2.00
C ALA A 100 -23.26 -9.29 3.49
N SER A 101 -23.19 -8.30 4.40
CA SER A 101 -22.97 -8.50 5.84
C SER A 101 -21.74 -9.38 6.13
N THR A 102 -20.67 -9.22 5.34
CA THR A 102 -19.46 -10.03 5.48
C THR A 102 -18.77 -9.71 6.80
N ASN A 103 -18.71 -10.69 7.70
CA ASN A 103 -18.07 -10.51 9.01
C ASN A 103 -16.55 -10.72 8.99
N ASN A 104 -15.99 -11.32 7.93
CA ASN A 104 -14.59 -11.70 7.84
C ASN A 104 -13.90 -11.14 6.58
N ILE A 105 -13.65 -9.83 6.54
CA ILE A 105 -13.07 -9.12 5.38
C ILE A 105 -11.77 -9.76 4.88
N PHE A 106 -10.92 -10.28 5.76
CA PHE A 106 -9.64 -10.88 5.33
C PHE A 106 -9.78 -12.30 4.75
N GLN A 107 -10.88 -13.01 5.07
CA GLN A 107 -11.11 -14.38 4.59
C GLN A 107 -11.77 -14.40 3.22
N GLU A 108 -12.61 -13.42 2.94
CA GLU A 108 -13.24 -13.26 1.64
C GLU A 108 -12.27 -12.63 0.63
N GLU A 109 -12.29 -13.14 -0.60
CA GLU A 109 -11.49 -12.63 -1.72
C GLU A 109 -11.80 -11.17 -2.02
N GLU A 110 -13.09 -10.85 -2.18
CA GLU A 110 -13.61 -9.49 -2.41
C GLU A 110 -13.19 -8.51 -1.29
N GLY A 111 -13.07 -9.01 -0.06
CA GLY A 111 -12.61 -8.22 1.08
C GLY A 111 -11.12 -7.90 1.04
N ARG A 112 -10.28 -8.85 0.60
CA ARG A 112 -8.84 -8.63 0.38
C ARG A 112 -8.60 -7.67 -0.78
N GLU A 113 -9.37 -7.80 -1.86
CA GLU A 113 -9.34 -6.88 -2.99
C GLU A 113 -9.70 -5.45 -2.58
N PHE A 114 -10.79 -5.28 -1.84
CA PHE A 114 -11.19 -3.99 -1.28
C PHE A 114 -10.06 -3.36 -0.44
N LEU A 115 -9.46 -4.13 0.48
CA LEU A 115 -8.35 -3.64 1.30
C LEU A 115 -7.13 -3.28 0.47
N GLY A 116 -6.82 -4.04 -0.59
CA GLY A 116 -5.76 -3.73 -1.52
C GLY A 116 -5.97 -2.38 -2.22
N LEU A 117 -7.19 -2.09 -2.68
CA LEU A 117 -7.55 -0.80 -3.27
C LEU A 117 -7.40 0.35 -2.25
N VAL A 118 -7.83 0.15 -1.00
CA VAL A 118 -7.66 1.14 0.08
C VAL A 118 -6.18 1.43 0.33
N ILE A 119 -5.33 0.40 0.37
CA ILE A 119 -3.88 0.57 0.51
C ILE A 119 -3.31 1.36 -0.68
N ILE A 120 -3.71 1.06 -1.93
CA ILE A 120 -3.28 1.80 -3.12
C ILE A 120 -3.63 3.29 -3.00
N VAL A 121 -4.87 3.61 -2.60
CA VAL A 121 -5.33 5.00 -2.47
C VAL A 121 -4.52 5.73 -1.40
N ILE A 122 -4.39 5.16 -0.21
CA ILE A 122 -3.64 5.79 0.88
C ILE A 122 -2.16 5.94 0.52
N TRP A 123 -1.56 4.91 -0.09
CA TRP A 123 -0.16 4.96 -0.49
C TRP A 123 0.11 6.02 -1.56
N THR A 124 -0.78 6.13 -2.55
CA THR A 124 -0.67 7.14 -3.61
C THR A 124 -0.80 8.55 -3.03
N LEU A 125 -1.73 8.77 -2.09
CA LEU A 125 -1.85 10.03 -1.34
C LEU A 125 -0.58 10.34 -0.55
N LEU A 126 -0.01 9.34 0.12
CA LEU A 126 1.25 9.48 0.83
C LEU A 126 2.41 9.76 -0.11
N CYS A 127 2.37 9.37 -1.38
CA CYS A 127 3.41 9.69 -2.36
C CYS A 127 3.26 11.09 -2.95
N ARG A 128 2.08 11.73 -2.89
CA ARG A 128 1.91 13.08 -3.43
C ARG A 128 2.90 14.05 -2.78
N HIS A 129 3.54 14.89 -3.59
CA HIS A 129 4.52 15.87 -3.12
C HIS A 129 5.71 15.25 -2.36
N SER A 130 6.20 14.09 -2.78
CA SER A 130 7.44 13.51 -2.24
C SER A 130 8.69 14.33 -2.61
N GLY A 131 8.61 15.21 -3.60
CA GLY A 131 9.63 16.21 -3.91
C GLY A 131 9.74 17.36 -2.90
N LYS A 132 8.77 17.49 -1.98
CA LYS A 132 8.74 18.53 -0.94
C LYS A 132 9.22 17.97 0.41
N HIS A 133 9.32 18.84 1.41
CA HIS A 133 9.74 18.46 2.76
C HIS A 133 8.90 17.29 3.33
N LEU A 134 9.57 16.18 3.66
CA LEU A 134 8.94 15.02 4.26
C LEU A 134 8.80 15.19 5.77
N GLY A 135 7.58 15.46 6.25
CA GLY A 135 7.30 15.55 7.68
C GLY A 135 7.40 14.19 8.39
N GLY A 136 7.87 14.19 9.64
CA GLY A 136 8.03 12.97 10.44
C GLY A 136 6.73 12.16 10.59
N PHE A 137 5.59 12.83 10.77
CA PHE A 137 4.28 12.17 10.86
C PHE A 137 3.91 11.38 9.59
N ARG A 138 4.12 11.98 8.41
CA ARG A 138 3.89 11.32 7.11
C ARG A 138 4.78 10.09 6.96
N LEU A 139 6.04 10.19 7.37
CA LEU A 139 6.97 9.07 7.34
C LEU A 139 6.56 7.96 8.31
N SER A 140 6.11 8.29 9.52
CA SER A 140 5.63 7.29 10.48
C SER A 140 4.43 6.50 9.95
N ILE A 141 3.45 7.18 9.34
CA ILE A 141 2.32 6.50 8.68
C ILE A 141 2.81 5.59 7.56
N ALA A 142 3.75 6.08 6.74
CA ALA A 142 4.28 5.30 5.62
C ALA A 142 4.99 4.02 6.10
N VAL A 143 5.78 4.10 7.17
CA VAL A 143 6.41 2.91 7.78
C VAL A 143 5.36 1.92 8.26
N LEU A 144 4.33 2.39 8.98
CA LEU A 144 3.25 1.52 9.48
C LEU A 144 2.52 0.82 8.33
N ILE A 145 2.08 1.56 7.31
CA ILE A 145 1.38 1.01 6.16
C ILE A 145 2.27 0.08 5.34
N THR A 146 3.59 0.33 5.30
CA THR A 146 4.53 -0.57 4.62
C THR A 146 4.61 -1.91 5.33
N VAL A 147 4.70 -1.91 6.66
CA VAL A 147 4.94 -3.14 7.44
C VAL A 147 3.70 -4.03 7.54
N LEU A 148 2.50 -3.44 7.66
CA LEU A 148 1.26 -4.18 7.92
C LEU A 148 0.98 -5.28 6.87
N PRO A 149 1.03 -5.03 5.54
CA PRO A 149 0.72 -6.05 4.55
C PRO A 149 1.69 -7.24 4.59
N PHE A 150 2.97 -7.01 4.85
CA PHE A 150 3.95 -8.10 4.97
C PHE A 150 3.73 -8.95 6.22
N ILE A 151 3.38 -8.33 7.35
CA ILE A 151 3.02 -9.07 8.57
C ILE A 151 1.77 -9.91 8.31
N THR A 152 0.73 -9.32 7.72
CA THR A 152 -0.49 -10.04 7.38
C THR A 152 -0.20 -11.20 6.42
N TRP A 153 0.60 -10.98 5.38
CA TRP A 153 0.98 -12.03 4.45
C TRP A 153 1.73 -13.16 5.14
N LEU A 154 2.76 -12.84 5.94
CA LEU A 154 3.52 -13.82 6.70
C LEU A 154 2.63 -14.62 7.64
N TYR A 155 1.67 -13.96 8.28
CA TYR A 155 0.69 -14.60 9.15
C TYR A 155 -0.16 -15.65 8.40
N TYR A 156 -0.69 -15.34 7.21
CA TYR A 156 -1.43 -16.31 6.39
C TYR A 156 -0.54 -17.39 5.76
N TYR A 157 0.72 -17.08 5.49
CA TYR A 157 1.68 -18.06 4.99
C TYR A 157 1.95 -19.16 6.04
N ILE A 158 2.18 -18.76 7.30
CA ILE A 158 2.45 -19.68 8.43
C ILE A 158 1.20 -20.46 8.82
N ASN A 159 0.06 -19.80 8.95
CA ASN A 159 -1.20 -20.37 9.44
C ASN A 159 -2.04 -20.92 8.27
N LYS A 160 -1.62 -22.07 7.72
CA LYS A 160 -2.22 -22.67 6.51
C LYS A 160 -3.71 -23.01 6.67
N GLU A 161 -4.15 -23.29 7.89
CA GLU A 161 -5.55 -23.54 8.23
C GLU A 161 -6.45 -22.35 7.92
N LEU A 162 -5.92 -21.11 8.00
CA LEU A 162 -6.66 -19.91 7.63
C LEU A 162 -6.89 -19.79 6.12
N ARG A 163 -6.14 -20.53 5.30
CA ARG A 163 -6.30 -20.60 3.84
C ARG A 163 -7.12 -21.81 3.40
N ALA A 164 -7.49 -22.71 4.31
CA ALA A 164 -8.20 -23.94 3.97
C ALA A 164 -9.59 -23.68 3.38
N SER A 165 -10.25 -22.60 3.82
CA SER A 165 -11.55 -22.16 3.33
C SER A 165 -11.49 -21.29 2.07
N TRP A 166 -10.30 -20.97 1.56
CA TRP A 166 -10.17 -20.13 0.38
C TRP A 166 -10.54 -20.91 -0.90
N PRO A 167 -10.98 -20.20 -1.95
CA PRO A 167 -11.16 -20.80 -3.27
C PRO A 167 -9.92 -21.56 -3.73
N ASP A 168 -10.10 -22.66 -4.49
CA ASP A 168 -8.98 -23.52 -4.90
C ASP A 168 -7.92 -22.75 -5.69
N HIS A 169 -8.32 -21.76 -6.49
CA HIS A 169 -7.42 -20.91 -7.26
C HIS A 169 -6.54 -19.99 -6.40
N CYS A 170 -6.95 -19.66 -5.17
CA CYS A 170 -6.18 -18.85 -4.24
C CYS A 170 -5.17 -19.65 -3.40
N ARG A 171 -5.32 -20.98 -3.27
CA ARG A 171 -4.52 -21.76 -2.30
C ARG A 171 -3.06 -21.97 -2.74
N ASN A 172 -2.82 -22.02 -4.04
CA ASN A 172 -1.52 -22.38 -4.61
C ASN A 172 -0.59 -21.18 -4.85
N THR A 173 -1.00 -19.98 -4.45
CA THR A 173 -0.34 -18.71 -4.82
C THR A 173 0.40 -18.01 -3.68
N ILE A 174 0.41 -18.59 -2.47
CA ILE A 174 1.10 -18.07 -1.28
C ILE A 174 2.09 -19.10 -0.73
#